data_AF-A0A965Q7K5-F1
#
_entry.id   AF-A0A965Q7K5-F1
#
_cell.length_a   1.000
_cell.length_b   1.000
_cell.length_c   1.000
_cell.angle_alpha   90.00
_cell.angle_beta   90.00
_cell.angle_gamma   90.00
#
_symmetry.space_group_name_H-M   'P 1'
#
loop_
_entity.id
_entity.type
_entity.pdbx_description
1 polymer ?
#
loop_
_entity_poly.entity_id
_entity_poly.type
_entity_poly.pdbx_seq_one_letter_code
_entity_poly.pdbx_strand_id
1 'polypeptide(L)' 'MISISRTGFIHGCFTAFAVALVGRAAYVQLLHGAEWRAKARRLHESGTPVQAPRGMILDATGSLLVESREQVRLEV' A
#
# COMPACT_ATOMS: atom_id res chain seq x y z
N MET A 1 55.31 3.17 6.67
CA MET A 1 54.40 4.29 7.03
C MET A 1 53.31 4.35 5.97
N ILE A 2 52.05 4.08 6.33
CA ILE A 2 50.93 4.17 5.39
C ILE A 2 50.65 5.67 5.19
N SER A 3 51.05 6.24 4.06
CA SER A 3 50.69 7.61 3.70
C SER A 3 49.26 7.60 3.17
N ILE A 4 48.31 8.03 4.00
CA ILE A 4 46.92 8.19 3.56
C ILE A 4 46.89 9.35 2.54
N SER A 5 46.59 9.02 1.29
CA SER A 5 46.30 10.04 0.29
C SER A 5 44.93 10.65 0.57
N ARG A 6 44.78 11.97 0.33
CA ARG A 6 43.51 12.67 0.50
C ARG A 6 42.38 12.03 -0.31
N THR A 7 42.70 11.54 -1.51
CA THR A 7 41.77 10.80 -2.38
C THR A 7 41.39 9.45 -1.77
N GLY A 8 42.34 8.69 -1.23
CA GLY A 8 42.08 7.42 -0.56
C GLY A 8 41.17 7.57 0.66
N PHE A 9 41.36 8.63 1.44
CA PHE A 9 40.48 8.96 2.57
C PHE A 9 39.04 9.21 2.11
N ILE A 10 38.86 10.05 1.08
CA ILE A 10 37.53 10.37 0.53
C ILE A 10 36.82 9.11 0.02
N HIS A 11 37.51 8.27 -0.76
CA HIS A 11 36.93 7.02 -1.23
C HIS A 11 36.60 6.05 -0.08
N GLY A 12 37.44 6.01 0.95
CA GLY A 12 37.16 5.26 2.18
C GLY A 12 35.86 5.72 2.85
N CYS A 13 35.66 7.04 3.00
CA CYS A 13 34.43 7.60 3.56
C CYS A 13 33.20 7.23 2.72
N PHE A 14 33.27 7.36 1.39
CA PHE A 14 32.16 6.97 0.51
C PHE A 14 31.86 5.47 0.58
N THR A 15 32.89 4.64 0.66
CA THR A 15 32.73 3.19 0.77
C THR A 15 32.05 2.82 2.08
N ALA A 16 32.50 3.39 3.20
CA ALA A 16 31.89 3.19 4.50
C ALA A 16 30.41 3.64 4.51
N PHE A 17 30.12 4.79 3.90
CA PHE A 17 28.75 5.29 3.77
C PHE A 17 27.86 4.35 2.92
N ALA A 18 28.37 3.87 1.78
CA ALA A 18 27.63 2.92 0.94
C ALA A 18 27.34 1.61 1.68
N VAL A 19 28.31 1.08 2.43
CA VAL A 19 28.12 -0.11 3.27
C VAL A 19 27.05 0.13 4.33
N ALA A 20 27.05 1.30 4.98
CA ALA A 20 26.03 1.65 5.96
C ALA A 20 24.62 1.70 5.35
N LEU A 21 24.48 2.25 4.14
CA LEU A 21 23.21 2.27 3.41
C LEU A 21 22.71 0.87 3.06
N VAL A 22 23.59 0.01 2.52
CA VAL A 22 23.23 -1.37 2.18
C VAL A 22 22.84 -2.15 3.44
N GLY A 23 23.59 -1.99 4.53
CA GLY A 23 23.25 -2.59 5.83
C GLY A 23 21.90 -2.14 6.34
N ARG A 24 21.58 -0.84 6.24
CA ARG A 24 20.26 -0.31 6.61
C ARG A 24 19.15 -0.85 5.73
N ALA A 25 19.38 -0.96 4.42
CA ALA A 25 18.42 -1.56 3.50
C ALA A 25 18.17 -3.03 3.84
N ALA A 26 19.22 -3.82 4.09
CA ALA A 26 19.10 -5.21 4.52
C ALA A 26 18.32 -5.34 5.84
N TYR A 27 18.59 -4.46 6.82
CA TYR A 27 17.83 -4.43 8.07
C TYR A 27 16.33 -4.20 7.86
N VAL A 28 15.96 -3.25 7.01
CA VAL A 28 14.54 -2.97 6.72
C VAL A 28 13.91 -4.10 5.91
N GLN A 29 14.58 -4.59 4.87
CA GLN A 29 14.01 -5.56 3.92
C GLN A 29 13.97 -6.98 4.49
N LEU A 30 15.02 -7.41 5.20
CA LEU A 30 15.12 -8.78 5.70
C LEU A 30 14.49 -8.94 7.08
N LEU A 31 14.76 -8.05 8.03
CA LEU A 31 14.21 -8.19 9.38
C LEU A 31 12.78 -7.66 9.47
N HIS A 32 12.48 -6.52 8.82
CA HIS A 32 11.18 -5.85 8.97
C HIS A 32 10.27 -6.02 7.75
N GLY A 33 10.76 -6.66 6.67
CA GLY A 33 10.04 -6.68 5.40
C GLY A 33 8.67 -7.35 5.51
N ALA A 34 8.52 -8.38 6.36
CA ALA A 34 7.25 -9.05 6.56
C ALA A 34 6.20 -8.14 7.20
N GLU A 35 6.60 -7.37 8.21
CA GLU A 35 5.73 -6.42 8.91
C GLU A 35 5.29 -5.30 7.97
N TRP A 36 6.23 -4.68 7.25
CA TRP A 36 5.93 -3.61 6.30
C TRP A 36 5.03 -4.09 5.16
N ARG A 37 5.26 -5.31 4.63
CA ARG A 37 4.37 -5.92 3.63
C ARG A 37 2.96 -6.15 4.17
N ALA A 38 2.83 -6.64 5.41
CA ALA A 38 1.52 -6.84 6.04
C ALA A 38 0.78 -5.51 6.24
N LYS A 39 1.48 -4.47 6.67
CA LYS A 39 0.91 -3.12 6.82
C LYS A 39 0.49 -2.53 5.47
N ALA A 40 1.31 -2.69 4.44
CA ALA A 40 0.98 -2.24 3.09
C ALA A 40 -0.26 -2.93 2.53
N ARG A 41 -0.40 -4.25 2.70
CA ARG A 41 -1.61 -4.99 2.30
C ARG A 41 -2.85 -4.45 3.01
N ARG A 42 -2.81 -4.26 4.33
CA ARG A 42 -3.95 -3.70 5.07
C ARG A 42 -4.39 -2.31 4.58
N LEU A 43 -3.45 -1.50 4.08
CA LEU A 43 -3.75 -0.15 3.60
C LEU A 43 -4.26 -0.12 2.15
N HIS A 44 -3.77 -1.01 1.29
CA HIS A 44 -4.12 -1.00 -0.14
C HIS A 44 -5.22 -2.00 -0.50
N GLU A 45 -5.32 -3.11 0.23
CA GLU A 45 -6.34 -4.14 0.04
C GLU A 45 -7.52 -3.87 0.99
N SER A 46 -8.18 -2.72 0.83
CA SER A 46 -9.48 -2.48 1.45
C SER A 46 -10.57 -2.93 0.49
N GLY A 47 -11.11 -4.13 0.70
CA GLY A 47 -12.30 -4.60 -0.01
C GLY A 47 -13.55 -4.11 0.69
N THR A 48 -14.26 -3.15 0.09
CA THR A 48 -15.63 -2.84 0.51
C THR A 48 -16.56 -3.86 -0.14
N PRO A 49 -17.32 -4.66 0.65
CA PRO A 49 -18.29 -5.57 0.07
C PRO A 49 -19.33 -4.76 -0.71
N VAL A 50 -19.41 -4.99 -2.02
CA VAL A 50 -20.46 -4.40 -2.86
C VAL A 50 -21.73 -5.18 -2.56
N GLN A 51 -22.71 -4.52 -1.93
CA GLN A 51 -24.01 -5.15 -1.73
C GLN A 51 -24.68 -5.35 -3.07
N ALA A 52 -25.13 -6.58 -3.33
CA ALA A 52 -25.95 -6.86 -4.48
C ALA A 52 -27.28 -6.10 -4.38
N PRO A 53 -27.74 -5.42 -5.44
CA PRO A 53 -29.07 -4.83 -5.46
C PRO A 53 -30.14 -5.88 -5.18
N ARG A 54 -31.16 -5.53 -4.40
CA ARG A 54 -32.31 -6.42 -4.20
C ARG A 54 -33.08 -6.56 -5.52
N GLY A 55 -33.60 -7.76 -5.77
CA GLY A 55 -34.45 -8.01 -6.92
C GLY A 55 -35.72 -7.16 -6.90
N MET A 56 -36.24 -6.88 -8.10
CA MET A 56 -37.51 -6.16 -8.27
C MET A 56 -38.68 -7.02 -7.79
N ILE A 57 -39.68 -6.38 -7.21
CA ILE A 57 -40.98 -7.01 -6.91
C ILE A 57 -41.99 -6.51 -7.94
N LEU A 58 -42.62 -7.45 -8.63
CA LEU A 58 -43.61 -7.23 -9.66
C LEU A 58 -44.98 -7.73 -9.18
N ASP A 59 -46.05 -7.13 -9.68
CA ASP A 59 -47.38 -7.71 -9.54
C ASP A 59 -47.62 -8.87 -10.53
N ALA A 60 -48.79 -9.49 -10.45
CA ALA A 60 -49.16 -10.61 -11.33
C ALA A 60 -49.26 -10.22 -12.83
N THR A 61 -49.37 -8.93 -13.15
CA THR A 61 -49.42 -8.39 -14.51
C THR A 61 -48.04 -7.96 -15.03
N GLY A 62 -47.01 -8.02 -14.16
CA GLY A 62 -45.66 -7.57 -14.47
C GLY A 62 -45.41 -6.09 -14.19
N SER A 63 -46.34 -5.39 -13.53
CA SER A 63 -46.14 -4.00 -13.13
C SER A 63 -45.18 -3.92 -11.93
N LEU A 64 -44.31 -2.91 -11.93
CA LEU A 64 -43.31 -2.71 -10.89
C LEU A 64 -43.94 -2.20 -9.60
N LEU A 65 -43.69 -2.90 -8.49
CA LEU A 65 -44.10 -2.49 -7.15
C LEU A 65 -42.90 -1.95 -6.32
N VAL A 66 -41.73 -2.60 -6.42
CA VAL A 66 -40.53 -2.23 -5.64
C VAL A 66 -39.26 -2.45 -6.48
N GLU A 67 -38.34 -1.49 -6.42
CA GLU A 67 -36.99 -1.57 -6.99
C GLU A 67 -35.96 -0.91 -6.04
N SER A 68 -34.70 -1.35 -6.11
CA SER A 68 -33.57 -0.69 -5.44
C SER A 68 -32.77 0.13 -6.43
N ARG A 69 -32.58 1.43 -6.16
CA ARG A 69 -31.78 2.36 -6.99
C ARG A 69 -30.71 3.06 -6.16
N GLU A 70 -29.60 3.36 -6.81
CA GLU A 70 -28.53 4.16 -6.23
C GLU A 70 -29.03 5.59 -6.00
N GLN A 71 -28.78 6.13 -4.80
CA GLN A 71 -29.16 7.49 -4.43
C GLN A 71 -27.91 8.30 -4.11
N VAL A 72 -27.87 9.54 -4.63
CA VAL A 72 -26.83 10.50 -4.29
C VAL A 72 -27.45 11.56 -3.40
N ARG A 73 -26.93 11.70 -2.17
CA ARG A 73 -27.30 12.81 -1.27
C ARG A 73 -26.37 13.98 -1.54
N LEU A 74 -26.95 15.13 -1.86
CA LEU A 74 -26.23 16.40 -1.95
C LEU A 74 -26.47 17.17 -0.65
N GLU A 75 -25.39 17.58 0.01
CA GLU A 75 -25.46 18.53 1.12
C GLU A 75 -25.22 19.93 0.54
N VAL A 76 -26.23 20.79 0.66
CA VAL A 76 -26.21 22.20 0.28
C VAL A 76 -26.34 23.03 1.55
#